data_AF-A0A7Y3L2T0-F1
#
_entry.id   AF-A0A7Y3L2T0-F1
#
_cell.length_a   1.000
_cell.length_b   1.000
_cell.length_c   1.000
_cell.angle_alpha   90.00
_cell.angle_beta   90.00
_cell.angle_gamma   90.00
#
_symmetry.space_group_name_H-M   'P 1'
#
loop_
_entity.id
_entity.type
_entity.pdbx_description
1 polymer ?
#
loop_
_entity_poly.entity_id
_entity_poly.type
_entity_poly.pdbx_seq_one_letter_code
_entity_poly.pdbx_strand_id
1 'polypeptide(L)'
;MSNKPLPRRTIIIGDVHGCAAELRDLLRATRASAGDRLISVGDLLCKGPDSRGVLEWAMRAPNLECVLGNHELRFLNCRRRGVLPDVKPYDLETVRQLDELYEPAMRFVSSWPLMIDELDLLVVHAGFDPRRALARQSDVALTGLRRLKDTGEPWYERYEDERLVVFGHWARPEPVVRRNAVGLDTGCVYGGALTALILPERRLVSVPARRVYARKESWPPRTLEAA
;
A
#
# COMPACT_ATOMS: atom_id res chain seq x y z
N MET A 1 -38.21 -11.53 -0.99
CA MET A 1 -36.86 -12.02 -0.63
C MET A 1 -35.87 -11.17 -1.41
N SER A 2 -35.16 -10.26 -0.73
CA SER A 2 -34.26 -9.31 -1.38
C SER A 2 -33.01 -10.07 -1.85
N ASN A 3 -32.87 -10.26 -3.16
CA ASN A 3 -31.67 -10.84 -3.76
C ASN A 3 -30.57 -9.77 -3.76
N LYS A 4 -30.08 -9.42 -2.56
CA LYS A 4 -28.91 -8.56 -2.42
C LYS A 4 -27.72 -9.41 -2.91
N PRO A 5 -27.03 -9.03 -4.00
CA PRO A 5 -25.87 -9.79 -4.45
C PRO A 5 -24.92 -9.94 -3.28
N LEU A 6 -24.40 -11.16 -3.08
CA LEU A 6 -23.40 -11.42 -2.06
C LEU A 6 -22.25 -10.42 -2.23
N PRO A 7 -21.78 -9.77 -1.15
CA PRO A 7 -20.75 -8.76 -1.26
C PRO A 7 -19.52 -9.34 -1.96
N ARG A 8 -19.04 -8.65 -3.00
CA ARG A 8 -17.88 -9.08 -3.79
C ARG A 8 -16.67 -9.19 -2.85
N ARG A 9 -16.09 -10.38 -2.79
CA ARG A 9 -14.88 -10.64 -2.01
C ARG A 9 -13.78 -9.65 -2.39
N THR A 10 -13.24 -8.96 -1.38
CA THR A 10 -12.25 -7.88 -1.59
C THR A 10 -10.95 -8.25 -0.91
N ILE A 11 -9.84 -8.14 -1.65
CA ILE A 11 -8.48 -8.42 -1.17
C ILE A 11 -7.72 -7.10 -1.21
N ILE A 12 -7.37 -6.59 -0.03
CA ILE A 12 -6.64 -5.33 0.14
C ILE A 12 -5.19 -5.65 0.45
N ILE A 13 -4.26 -5.16 -0.36
CA ILE A 13 -2.83 -5.50 -0.36
C ILE A 13 -2.04 -4.33 0.25
N GLY A 14 -1.11 -4.63 1.15
CA GLY A 14 -0.17 -3.67 1.75
C GLY A 14 0.92 -3.19 0.79
N ASP A 15 1.85 -2.40 1.31
CA ASP A 15 2.96 -1.78 0.56
C ASP A 15 3.84 -2.84 -0.12
N VAL A 16 3.88 -2.82 -1.45
CA VAL A 16 4.58 -3.84 -2.26
C VAL A 16 6.03 -3.45 -2.52
N HIS A 17 6.31 -2.17 -2.77
CA HIS A 17 7.65 -1.64 -2.99
C HIS A 17 8.49 -2.47 -3.97
N GLY A 18 7.98 -2.73 -5.17
CA GLY A 18 8.71 -3.48 -6.21
C GLY A 18 9.01 -4.95 -5.86
N CYS A 19 8.38 -5.51 -4.81
CA CYS A 19 8.52 -6.92 -4.45
C CYS A 19 7.57 -7.80 -5.29
N ALA A 20 7.78 -7.83 -6.62
CA ALA A 20 6.88 -8.51 -7.56
C ALA A 20 6.75 -10.03 -7.31
N ALA A 21 7.81 -10.67 -6.80
CA ALA A 21 7.78 -12.09 -6.50
C ALA A 21 6.85 -12.39 -5.32
N GLU A 22 6.97 -11.62 -4.25
CA GLU A 22 6.12 -11.69 -3.06
C GLU A 22 4.68 -11.32 -3.39
N LEU A 23 4.45 -10.34 -4.27
CA LEU A 23 3.10 -10.03 -4.76
C LEU A 23 2.46 -11.24 -5.46
N ARG A 24 3.18 -11.92 -6.34
CA ARG A 24 2.68 -13.16 -6.98
C ARG A 24 2.39 -14.26 -5.96
N ASP A 25 3.26 -14.42 -4.97
CA ASP A 25 3.09 -15.42 -3.92
C ASP A 25 1.86 -15.10 -3.04
N LEU A 26 1.63 -13.82 -2.71
CA LEU A 26 0.46 -13.36 -1.97
C LEU A 26 -0.84 -13.58 -2.76
N LEU A 27 -0.86 -13.26 -4.05
CA LEU A 27 -2.03 -13.50 -4.91
C LEU A 27 -2.37 -15.01 -4.98
N ARG A 28 -1.37 -15.89 -5.00
CA ARG A 28 -1.59 -17.34 -4.90
C ARG A 28 -2.11 -17.76 -3.53
N ALA A 29 -1.49 -17.27 -2.45
CA ALA A 29 -1.87 -17.61 -1.06
C ALA A 29 -3.30 -17.15 -0.73
N THR A 30 -3.71 -16.00 -1.26
CA THR A 30 -5.07 -15.49 -1.17
C THR A 30 -6.03 -16.17 -2.14
N ARG A 31 -5.55 -16.97 -3.11
CA ARG A 31 -6.35 -17.51 -4.21
C ARG A 31 -7.14 -16.41 -4.93
N ALA A 32 -6.48 -15.29 -5.21
CA ALA A 32 -7.06 -14.18 -5.93
C ALA A 32 -7.46 -14.63 -7.35
N SER A 33 -8.64 -14.20 -7.77
CA SER A 33 -9.24 -14.50 -9.08
C SER A 33 -9.78 -13.23 -9.72
N ALA A 34 -10.15 -13.30 -11.01
CA ALA A 34 -10.78 -12.17 -11.70
C ALA A 34 -12.14 -11.77 -11.10
N GLY A 35 -12.79 -12.69 -10.36
CA GLY A 35 -14.04 -12.41 -9.66
C GLY A 35 -13.87 -11.56 -8.40
N ASP A 36 -12.69 -11.57 -7.79
CA ASP A 36 -12.40 -10.76 -6.60
C ASP A 36 -12.18 -9.28 -6.97
N ARG A 37 -12.44 -8.39 -6.03
CA ARG A 37 -11.99 -6.99 -6.08
C ARG A 37 -10.60 -6.90 -5.44
N LEU A 38 -9.64 -6.28 -6.12
CA LEU A 38 -8.31 -6.05 -5.57
C LEU A 38 -8.17 -4.57 -5.23
N ILE A 39 -7.64 -4.26 -4.05
CA ILE A 39 -7.27 -2.90 -3.67
C ILE A 39 -5.82 -2.92 -3.21
N SER A 40 -5.01 -1.96 -3.65
CA SER A 40 -3.69 -1.69 -3.07
C SER A 40 -3.72 -0.41 -2.23
N VAL A 41 -3.05 -0.43 -1.08
CA VAL A 41 -2.87 0.75 -0.22
C VAL A 41 -1.79 1.73 -0.74
N GLY A 42 -1.26 1.52 -1.95
CA GLY A 42 -0.23 2.37 -2.55
C GLY A 42 1.19 1.84 -2.29
N ASP A 43 2.20 2.66 -2.63
CA ASP A 43 3.62 2.29 -2.54
C ASP A 43 3.91 0.96 -3.27
N LEU A 44 3.42 0.86 -4.51
CA LEU A 44 3.68 -0.27 -5.39
C LEU A 44 5.11 -0.25 -5.93
N LEU A 45 5.70 0.93 -6.11
CA LEU A 45 7.04 1.13 -6.65
C LEU A 45 8.08 1.51 -5.58
N CYS A 46 9.34 1.64 -6.01
CA CYS A 46 10.51 1.95 -5.19
C CYS A 46 11.00 0.86 -4.25
N LYS A 47 12.27 1.01 -3.85
CA LYS A 47 13.03 0.23 -2.86
C LYS A 47 13.33 -1.22 -3.28
N GLY A 48 12.34 -1.97 -3.74
CA GLY A 48 12.52 -3.36 -4.13
C GLY A 48 13.12 -3.54 -5.53
N PRO A 49 13.33 -4.81 -5.92
CA PRO A 49 14.12 -5.16 -7.09
C PRO A 49 13.36 -5.05 -8.42
N ASP A 50 12.02 -5.00 -8.40
CA ASP A 50 11.20 -5.18 -9.60
C ASP A 50 9.93 -4.30 -9.57
N SER A 51 10.11 -2.98 -9.56
CA SER A 51 8.99 -2.02 -9.69
C SER A 51 8.28 -2.16 -11.04
N ARG A 52 9.01 -2.52 -12.09
CA ARG A 52 8.46 -2.75 -13.43
C ARG A 52 7.45 -3.89 -13.43
N GLY A 53 7.82 -5.06 -12.91
CA GLY A 53 6.94 -6.22 -12.85
C GLY A 53 5.68 -5.98 -12.01
N VAL A 54 5.77 -5.18 -10.95
CA VAL A 54 4.59 -4.77 -10.16
C VAL A 54 3.66 -3.90 -10.99
N LEU A 55 4.18 -2.89 -11.69
CA LEU A 55 3.36 -1.98 -12.48
C LEU A 55 2.79 -2.63 -13.76
N GLU A 56 3.55 -3.50 -14.42
CA GLU A 56 3.03 -4.30 -15.55
C GLU A 56 1.88 -5.21 -15.12
N TRP A 57 1.97 -5.82 -13.93
CA TRP A 57 0.84 -6.56 -13.35
C TRP A 57 -0.35 -5.65 -13.09
N ALA A 58 -0.12 -4.50 -12.44
CA ALA A 58 -1.18 -3.57 -12.08
C ALA A 58 -1.94 -3.06 -13.31
N MET A 59 -1.22 -2.73 -14.39
CA MET A 59 -1.78 -2.29 -15.67
C MET A 59 -2.58 -3.39 -16.40
N ARG A 60 -2.35 -4.67 -16.09
CA ARG A 60 -3.08 -5.82 -16.66
C ARG A 60 -4.20 -6.34 -15.77
N ALA A 61 -4.38 -5.79 -14.56
CA ALA A 61 -5.38 -6.23 -13.59
C ALA A 61 -6.60 -5.29 -13.61
N PRO A 62 -7.64 -5.58 -14.43
CA PRO A 62 -8.81 -4.68 -14.57
C PRO A 62 -9.68 -4.61 -13.30
N ASN A 63 -9.48 -5.53 -12.36
CA ASN A 63 -10.15 -5.57 -11.06
C ASN A 63 -9.33 -4.94 -9.92
N LEU A 64 -8.20 -4.29 -10.24
CA LEU A 64 -7.37 -3.58 -9.29
C LEU A 64 -7.76 -2.10 -9.19
N GLU A 65 -7.98 -1.67 -7.97
CA GLU A 65 -7.97 -0.26 -7.57
C GLU A 65 -6.72 -0.01 -6.71
N CYS A 66 -6.14 1.18 -6.80
CA CYS A 66 -4.97 1.54 -6.01
C CYS A 66 -5.14 2.97 -5.53
N VAL A 67 -4.80 3.23 -4.27
CA VAL A 67 -4.62 4.61 -3.79
C VAL A 67 -3.18 5.05 -4.02
N LEU A 68 -2.95 6.36 -4.15
CA LEU A 68 -1.60 6.91 -4.27
C LEU A 68 -0.84 6.77 -2.96
N GLY A 69 0.36 6.18 -3.01
CA GLY A 69 1.34 6.23 -1.95
C GLY A 69 2.21 7.47 -2.02
N ASN A 70 3.05 7.69 -0.99
CA ASN A 70 3.96 8.84 -1.00
C ASN A 70 5.08 8.68 -2.02
N HIS A 71 5.41 7.45 -2.42
CA HIS A 71 6.38 7.20 -3.47
C HIS A 71 5.81 7.57 -4.84
N GLU A 72 4.60 7.13 -5.15
CA GLU A 72 3.93 7.52 -6.40
C GLU A 72 3.71 9.02 -6.48
N LEU A 73 3.23 9.65 -5.39
CA LEU A 73 3.01 11.10 -5.35
C LEU A 73 4.32 11.89 -5.62
N ARG A 74 5.46 11.41 -5.10
CA ARG A 74 6.77 12.02 -5.42
C ARG A 74 7.08 11.95 -6.91
N PHE A 75 6.88 10.79 -7.53
CA PHE A 75 7.13 10.59 -8.97
C PHE A 75 6.22 11.48 -9.83
N LEU A 76 4.92 11.56 -9.50
CA LEU A 76 3.97 12.42 -10.20
C LEU A 76 4.32 13.91 -10.07
N ASN A 77 4.75 14.35 -8.89
CA ASN A 77 5.19 15.73 -8.66
C ASN A 77 6.45 16.07 -9.46
N CYS A 78 7.43 15.17 -9.52
CA CYS A 78 8.63 15.33 -10.35
C CYS A 78 8.26 15.40 -11.84
N ARG A 79 7.42 14.46 -12.32
CA ARG A 79 6.92 14.46 -13.70
C ARG A 79 6.22 15.77 -14.07
N ARG A 80 5.37 16.30 -13.19
CA ARG A 80 4.68 17.60 -13.40
C ARG A 80 5.66 18.78 -13.55
N ARG A 81 6.82 18.70 -12.91
CA ARG A 81 7.90 19.71 -12.97
C ARG A 81 8.86 19.46 -14.14
N GLY A 82 8.68 18.40 -14.93
CA GLY A 82 9.58 18.04 -16.02
C GLY A 82 10.93 17.49 -15.57
N VAL A 83 11.01 16.95 -14.35
CA VAL A 83 12.24 16.38 -13.78
C VAL A 83 12.04 14.93 -13.36
N LEU A 84 13.13 14.18 -13.29
CA LEU A 84 13.12 12.84 -12.71
C LEU A 84 13.22 12.91 -11.18
N PRO A 85 12.64 11.93 -10.46
CA PRO A 85 12.82 11.82 -9.01
C PRO A 85 14.25 11.39 -8.68
N ASP A 86 14.91 12.17 -7.83
CA ASP A 86 16.29 11.93 -7.38
C ASP A 86 16.48 12.40 -5.91
N VAL A 87 15.51 12.05 -5.05
CA VAL A 87 15.60 12.41 -3.62
C VAL A 87 16.34 11.33 -2.86
N LYS A 88 16.19 10.07 -3.29
CA LYS A 88 16.82 8.89 -2.68
C LYS A 88 17.41 8.00 -3.77
N PRO A 89 18.48 7.22 -3.47
CA PRO A 89 19.11 6.35 -4.47
C PRO A 89 18.14 5.37 -5.16
N TYR A 90 17.13 4.88 -4.43
CA TYR A 90 16.13 3.98 -5.00
C TYR A 90 15.17 4.67 -5.98
N ASP A 91 15.08 6.00 -6.01
CA ASP A 91 14.23 6.73 -6.95
C ASP A 91 14.80 6.57 -8.36
N LEU A 92 16.08 6.89 -8.55
CA LEU A 92 16.77 6.70 -9.81
C LEU A 92 16.80 5.23 -10.23
N GLU A 93 16.96 4.32 -9.28
CA GLU A 93 16.90 2.89 -9.56
C GLU A 93 15.51 2.48 -10.07
N THR A 94 14.43 3.02 -9.50
CA THR A 94 13.08 2.77 -10.01
C THR A 94 12.90 3.34 -11.42
N VAL A 95 13.44 4.53 -11.71
CA VAL A 95 13.42 5.09 -13.06
C VAL A 95 14.13 4.14 -14.05
N ARG A 96 15.29 3.61 -13.67
CA ARG A 96 16.04 2.62 -14.48
C ARG A 96 15.28 1.31 -14.67
N GLN A 97 14.65 0.79 -13.62
CA GLN A 97 13.82 -0.41 -13.70
C GLN A 97 12.66 -0.23 -14.68
N LEU A 98 12.03 0.94 -14.68
CA LEU A 98 10.90 1.23 -15.56
C LEU A 98 11.34 1.47 -17.00
N ASP A 99 12.49 2.12 -17.24
CA ASP A 99 13.02 2.39 -18.57
C ASP A 99 11.95 2.96 -19.51
N GLU A 100 11.65 2.31 -20.63
CA GLU A 100 10.63 2.74 -21.59
C GLU A 100 9.19 2.68 -21.05
N LEU A 101 8.96 1.92 -19.98
CA LEU A 101 7.68 1.85 -19.28
C LEU A 101 7.43 3.08 -18.39
N TYR A 102 8.43 3.91 -18.09
CA TYR A 102 8.28 5.03 -17.15
C TYR A 102 7.08 5.93 -17.48
N GLU A 103 6.99 6.43 -18.71
CA GLU A 103 5.95 7.39 -19.08
C GLU A 103 4.55 6.75 -19.18
N PRO A 104 4.35 5.57 -19.79
CA PRO A 104 3.09 4.83 -19.68
C PRO A 104 2.67 4.54 -18.24
N ALA A 105 3.61 4.10 -17.39
CA ALA A 105 3.35 3.82 -15.99
C ALA A 105 2.93 5.08 -15.23
N MET A 106 3.62 6.21 -15.39
CA MET A 106 3.25 7.43 -14.68
C MET A 106 1.90 7.99 -15.13
N ARG A 107 1.51 7.80 -16.40
CA ARG A 107 0.15 8.09 -16.87
C ARG A 107 -0.89 7.21 -16.19
N PHE A 108 -0.64 5.91 -16.07
CA PHE A 108 -1.51 4.98 -15.35
C PHE A 108 -1.61 5.33 -13.85
N VAL A 109 -0.48 5.56 -13.19
CA VAL A 109 -0.41 5.96 -11.77
C VAL A 109 -1.15 7.29 -11.53
N SER A 110 -1.13 8.22 -12.49
CA SER A 110 -1.80 9.51 -12.33
C SER A 110 -3.33 9.43 -12.27
N SER A 111 -3.94 8.29 -12.61
CA SER A 111 -5.39 8.09 -12.47
C SER A 111 -5.81 7.57 -11.09
N TRP A 112 -4.86 7.23 -10.21
CA TRP A 112 -5.17 6.68 -8.89
C TRP A 112 -5.66 7.77 -7.94
N PRO A 113 -6.74 7.55 -7.17
CA PRO A 113 -7.20 8.51 -6.18
C PRO A 113 -6.28 8.55 -4.94
N LEU A 114 -6.40 9.60 -4.14
CA LEU A 114 -5.73 9.67 -2.82
C LEU A 114 -6.38 8.75 -1.78
N MET A 115 -7.65 8.39 -1.99
CA MET A 115 -8.41 7.52 -1.10
C MET A 115 -9.55 6.83 -1.85
N ILE A 116 -9.96 5.67 -1.35
CA ILE A 116 -11.23 5.04 -1.71
C ILE A 116 -12.20 5.30 -0.57
N ASP A 117 -13.27 6.04 -0.85
CA ASP A 117 -14.20 6.59 0.13
C ASP A 117 -15.61 5.96 -0.01
N GLU A 118 -15.83 4.78 0.57
CA GLU A 118 -17.11 4.05 0.59
C GLU A 118 -17.76 4.02 1.98
N LEU A 119 -19.08 3.87 2.06
CA LEU A 119 -19.85 3.92 3.33
C LEU A 119 -19.21 3.13 4.49
N ASP A 120 -18.85 1.87 4.25
CA ASP A 120 -18.34 0.96 5.29
C ASP A 120 -16.80 0.76 5.25
N LEU A 121 -16.12 1.30 4.23
CA LEU A 121 -14.70 1.10 3.97
C LEU A 121 -14.02 2.40 3.52
N LEU A 122 -12.94 2.77 4.21
CA LEU A 122 -12.01 3.81 3.79
C LEU A 122 -10.64 3.17 3.54
N VAL A 123 -10.06 3.40 2.37
CA VAL A 123 -8.67 3.03 2.08
C VAL A 123 -7.86 4.29 1.86
N VAL A 124 -6.78 4.46 2.61
CA VAL A 124 -5.82 5.56 2.52
C VAL A 124 -4.42 4.99 2.61
N HIS A 125 -3.43 5.61 1.97
CA HIS A 125 -2.08 5.06 2.02
C HIS A 125 -1.48 5.08 3.43
N ALA A 126 -1.55 6.20 4.15
CA ALA A 126 -0.94 6.33 5.47
C ALA A 126 -1.95 6.51 6.61
N GLY A 127 -2.71 7.59 6.55
CA GLY A 127 -3.57 7.99 7.65
C GLY A 127 -4.04 9.43 7.56
N PHE A 128 -4.78 9.87 8.55
CA PHE A 128 -5.31 11.22 8.62
C PHE A 128 -5.55 11.62 10.07
N ASP A 129 -5.74 12.91 10.34
CA ASP A 129 -6.17 13.35 11.67
C ASP A 129 -7.69 13.11 11.80
N PRO A 130 -8.14 12.16 12.65
CA PRO A 130 -9.55 11.78 12.72
C PRO A 130 -10.45 12.88 13.28
N ARG A 131 -9.88 13.94 13.87
CA ARG A 131 -10.61 15.10 14.39
C ARG A 131 -10.98 16.10 13.29
N ARG A 132 -10.49 15.89 12.06
CA ARG A 132 -10.72 16.76 10.90
C ARG A 132 -11.50 16.00 9.84
N ALA A 133 -12.46 16.69 9.20
CA ALA A 133 -13.20 16.11 8.08
C ALA A 133 -12.25 15.61 6.98
N LEU A 134 -12.56 14.45 6.38
CA LEU A 134 -11.75 13.81 5.33
C LEU A 134 -11.47 14.76 4.15
N ALA A 135 -12.46 15.54 3.71
CA ALA A 135 -12.32 16.53 2.65
C ALA A 135 -11.34 17.67 2.95
N ARG A 136 -10.89 17.82 4.20
CA ARG A 136 -9.92 18.84 4.63
C ARG A 136 -8.51 18.28 4.86
N GLN A 137 -8.30 16.99 4.63
CA GLN A 137 -6.98 16.38 4.74
C GLN A 137 -6.13 16.76 3.52
N SER A 138 -4.84 17.01 3.71
CA SER A 138 -3.93 17.21 2.58
C SER A 138 -3.46 15.86 2.02
N ASP A 139 -3.05 15.87 0.76
CA ASP A 139 -2.35 14.76 0.10
C ASP A 139 -1.13 14.28 0.91
N VAL A 140 -0.34 15.19 1.47
CA VAL A 140 0.81 14.88 2.34
C VAL A 140 0.37 14.18 3.62
N ALA A 141 -0.77 14.53 4.20
CA ALA A 141 -1.28 13.84 5.38
C ALA A 141 -1.74 12.42 5.01
N LEU A 142 -2.60 12.30 3.99
CA LEU A 142 -3.14 11.03 3.51
C LEU A 142 -2.06 10.02 3.10
N THR A 143 -0.91 10.52 2.65
CA THR A 143 0.22 9.69 2.20
C THR A 143 1.40 9.62 3.19
N GLY A 144 1.39 10.39 4.28
CA GLY A 144 2.58 10.50 5.16
C GLY A 144 2.32 10.47 6.66
N LEU A 145 1.07 10.59 7.11
CA LEU A 145 0.77 10.71 8.53
C LEU A 145 0.93 9.37 9.25
N ARG A 146 1.80 9.36 10.27
CA ARG A 146 1.97 8.23 11.19
C ARG A 146 1.39 8.54 12.56
N ARG A 147 1.75 9.71 13.07
CA ARG A 147 1.43 10.19 14.41
C ARG A 147 0.77 11.57 14.35
N LEU A 148 -0.12 11.85 15.29
CA LEU A 148 -0.68 13.18 15.46
C LEU A 148 0.41 14.14 15.96
N LYS A 149 0.43 15.37 15.42
CA LYS A 149 1.52 16.33 15.67
C LYS A 149 1.55 16.83 17.12
N ASP A 150 0.40 16.94 17.75
CA ASP A 150 0.20 17.49 19.08
C ASP A 150 0.39 16.45 20.20
N THR A 151 -0.08 15.21 20.00
CA THR A 151 0.04 14.17 21.03
C THR A 151 1.22 13.21 20.80
N GLY A 152 1.71 13.09 19.56
CA GLY A 152 2.71 12.09 19.19
C GLY A 152 2.16 10.65 19.14
N GLU A 153 0.88 10.45 19.40
CA GLU A 153 0.25 9.13 19.35
C GLU A 153 0.02 8.69 17.89
N PRO A 154 0.03 7.38 17.59
CA PRO A 154 -0.46 6.87 16.31
C PRO A 154 -1.86 7.42 16.00
N TRP A 155 -2.09 7.89 14.77
CA TRP A 155 -3.36 8.53 14.41
C TRP A 155 -4.58 7.63 14.66
N TYR A 156 -4.42 6.32 14.43
CA TYR A 156 -5.45 5.30 14.64
C TYR A 156 -5.73 4.98 16.13
N GLU A 157 -5.00 5.57 17.09
CA GLU A 157 -5.40 5.57 18.51
C GLU A 157 -6.56 6.52 18.79
N ARG A 158 -6.77 7.52 17.93
CA ARG A 158 -7.83 8.53 18.07
C ARG A 158 -8.97 8.34 17.07
N TYR A 159 -8.98 7.22 16.34
CA TYR A 159 -10.02 6.92 15.37
C TYR A 159 -11.14 6.10 16.02
N GLU A 160 -12.28 6.77 16.26
CA GLU A 160 -13.42 6.23 17.02
C GLU A 160 -14.65 5.90 16.17
N ASP A 161 -14.61 6.20 14.86
CA ASP A 161 -15.74 5.97 13.94
C ASP A 161 -15.90 4.47 13.63
N GLU A 162 -17.11 4.02 13.30
CA GLU A 162 -17.44 2.61 13.08
C GLU A 162 -16.92 2.05 11.76
N ARG A 163 -16.71 2.95 10.79
CA ARG A 163 -16.23 2.64 9.46
C ARG A 163 -14.84 2.00 9.50
N LEU A 164 -14.62 0.97 8.68
CA LEU A 164 -13.30 0.32 8.62
C LEU A 164 -12.33 1.19 7.81
N VAL A 165 -11.16 1.50 8.38
CA VAL A 165 -10.03 2.10 7.66
C VAL A 165 -8.94 1.05 7.43
N VAL A 166 -8.46 0.93 6.19
CA VAL A 166 -7.32 0.08 5.84
C VAL A 166 -6.20 0.95 5.26
N PHE A 167 -4.98 0.77 5.77
CA PHE A 167 -3.85 1.63 5.46
C PHE A 167 -2.51 0.87 5.41
N GLY A 168 -1.49 1.55 4.88
CA GLY A 168 -0.11 1.09 4.71
C GLY A 168 0.90 2.05 5.33
N HIS A 169 1.98 2.36 4.60
CA HIS A 169 3.01 3.39 4.84
C HIS A 169 3.91 3.20 6.08
N TRP A 170 3.32 2.77 7.20
CA TRP A 170 3.98 2.66 8.47
C TRP A 170 4.43 1.23 8.76
N ALA A 171 5.49 0.81 8.07
CA ALA A 171 6.05 -0.53 8.23
C ALA A 171 6.27 -0.89 9.70
N ARG A 172 5.66 -2.00 10.11
CA ARG A 172 5.78 -2.66 11.41
C ARG A 172 5.98 -4.17 11.22
N PRO A 173 6.63 -4.88 12.16
CA PRO A 173 6.79 -6.34 12.05
C PRO A 173 5.47 -7.10 11.93
N GLU A 174 4.44 -6.62 12.63
CA GLU A 174 3.08 -7.19 12.64
C GLU A 174 2.07 -6.18 12.10
N PRO A 175 0.97 -6.64 11.47
CA PRO A 175 -0.10 -5.76 11.03
C PRO A 175 -0.77 -5.08 12.24
N VAL A 176 -1.19 -3.83 12.06
CA VAL A 176 -2.04 -3.16 13.05
C VAL A 176 -3.45 -3.72 12.91
N VAL A 177 -4.03 -4.26 13.98
CA VAL A 177 -5.39 -4.82 13.95
C VAL A 177 -6.22 -4.21 15.08
N ARG A 178 -7.19 -3.39 14.72
CA ARG A 178 -8.21 -2.85 15.61
C ARG A 178 -9.61 -3.18 15.11
N ARG A 179 -10.62 -2.79 15.89
CA ARG A 179 -12.03 -2.93 15.50
C ARG A 179 -12.30 -2.28 14.13
N ASN A 180 -11.84 -1.06 13.93
CA ASN A 180 -12.15 -0.16 12.82
C ASN A 180 -10.91 0.34 12.06
N ALA A 181 -9.69 -0.13 12.39
CA ALA A 181 -8.47 0.28 11.71
C ALA A 181 -7.53 -0.92 11.50
N VAL A 182 -7.08 -1.13 10.26
CA VAL A 182 -6.15 -2.21 9.89
C VAL A 182 -4.97 -1.65 9.10
N GLY A 183 -3.75 -1.83 9.62
CA GLY A 183 -2.50 -1.44 8.96
C GLY A 183 -1.80 -2.64 8.36
N LEU A 184 -1.53 -2.62 7.06
CA LEU A 184 -1.02 -3.76 6.27
C LEU A 184 0.46 -3.70 5.94
N ASP A 185 1.12 -2.55 6.14
CA ASP A 185 2.56 -2.42 5.90
C ASP A 185 3.36 -3.24 6.92
N THR A 186 3.71 -4.44 6.49
CA THR A 186 4.49 -5.43 7.24
C THR A 186 5.94 -5.49 6.76
N GLY A 187 6.39 -4.42 6.09
CA GLY A 187 7.78 -4.20 5.71
C GLY A 187 8.36 -5.28 4.80
N CYS A 188 7.60 -5.75 3.81
CA CYS A 188 8.05 -6.75 2.84
C CYS A 188 9.45 -6.45 2.29
N VAL A 189 9.66 -5.23 1.78
CA VAL A 189 10.94 -4.82 1.19
C VAL A 189 12.10 -4.81 2.19
N TYR A 190 11.81 -4.72 3.49
CA TYR A 190 12.78 -4.74 4.58
C TYR A 190 13.07 -6.15 5.12
N GLY A 191 12.51 -7.19 4.49
CA GLY A 191 12.69 -8.58 4.90
C GLY A 191 11.60 -9.11 5.85
N GLY A 192 10.53 -8.34 6.06
CA GLY A 192 9.32 -8.74 6.78
C GLY A 192 8.41 -9.63 5.93
N ALA A 193 7.16 -9.21 5.76
CA ALA A 193 6.17 -9.91 4.94
C ALA A 193 5.39 -8.95 4.04
N LEU A 194 4.79 -9.47 2.98
CA LEU A 194 3.72 -8.78 2.25
C LEU A 194 2.38 -9.31 2.76
N THR A 195 1.52 -8.42 3.23
CA THR A 195 0.26 -8.78 3.91
C THR A 195 -0.95 -8.22 3.18
N ALA A 196 -2.03 -9.01 3.16
CA ALA A 196 -3.33 -8.60 2.67
C ALA A 196 -4.44 -8.87 3.69
N LEU A 197 -5.49 -8.05 3.63
CA LEU A 197 -6.77 -8.26 4.31
C LEU A 197 -7.82 -8.75 3.31
N ILE A 198 -8.52 -9.81 3.67
CA ILE A 198 -9.64 -10.35 2.89
C ILE A 198 -10.95 -9.99 3.58
N LEU A 199 -11.84 -9.32 2.85
CA LEU A 199 -13.20 -8.98 3.27
C LEU A 199 -14.23 -9.83 2.51
N PRO A 200 -15.35 -10.20 3.15
CA PRO A 200 -15.82 -9.75 4.46
C PRO A 200 -15.26 -10.52 5.68
N GLU A 201 -14.49 -11.59 5.48
CA GLU A 201 -14.03 -12.48 6.56
C GLU A 201 -13.06 -11.83 7.56
N ARG A 202 -12.55 -10.64 7.23
CA ARG A 202 -11.49 -9.92 7.95
C ARG A 202 -10.26 -10.80 8.20
N ARG A 203 -9.94 -11.66 7.25
CA ARG A 203 -8.83 -12.61 7.36
C ARG A 203 -7.55 -11.99 6.81
N LEU A 204 -6.50 -11.99 7.62
CA LEU A 204 -5.16 -11.59 7.20
C LEU A 204 -4.44 -12.76 6.53
N VAL A 205 -3.71 -12.48 5.47
CA VAL A 205 -2.83 -13.43 4.79
C VAL A 205 -1.51 -12.72 4.54
N SER A 206 -0.41 -13.37 4.92
CA SER A 206 0.93 -12.83 4.76
C SER A 206 1.83 -13.84 4.06
N VAL A 207 2.74 -13.36 3.22
CA VAL A 207 3.82 -14.16 2.66
C VAL A 207 5.16 -13.53 3.06
N PRO A 208 6.13 -14.33 3.53
CA PRO A 208 7.42 -13.79 3.95
C PRO A 208 8.18 -13.22 2.76
N ALA A 209 8.91 -12.13 2.99
CA ALA A 209 9.87 -11.63 2.02
C ALA A 209 10.94 -12.69 1.74
N ARG A 210 11.37 -12.84 0.48
CA ARG A 210 12.40 -13.83 0.14
C ARG A 210 13.77 -13.45 0.70
N ARG A 211 14.01 -12.15 0.85
CA ARG A 211 15.23 -11.57 1.44
C ARG A 211 14.99 -10.13 1.86
N VAL A 212 16.00 -9.51 2.46
CA VAL A 212 16.04 -8.06 2.71
C VAL A 212 16.47 -7.35 1.41
N TYR A 213 15.61 -6.50 0.84
CA TYR A 213 15.91 -5.74 -0.39
C TYR A 213 16.36 -4.31 -0.10
N ALA A 214 15.84 -3.71 0.98
CA ALA A 214 16.24 -2.38 1.45
C ALA A 214 16.50 -2.41 2.96
N ARG A 215 17.36 -1.49 3.44
CA ARG A 215 17.59 -1.29 4.88
C ARG A 215 16.74 -0.14 5.40
N LYS A 216 16.29 -0.27 6.65
CA LYS A 216 15.62 0.77 7.41
C LYS A 216 16.14 0.70 8.84
N GLU A 217 16.70 1.79 9.36
CA GLU A 217 17.34 1.83 10.69
C GLU A 217 16.40 1.39 11.82
N SER A 218 15.12 1.72 11.70
CA SER A 218 14.08 1.33 12.67
C SER A 218 13.53 -0.09 12.48
N TRP A 219 13.98 -0.82 11.46
CA TRP A 219 13.51 -2.18 11.20
C TRP A 219 14.41 -3.20 11.91
N PRO A 220 13.84 -4.15 12.67
CA PRO A 220 14.65 -5.13 13.38
C PRO A 220 15.44 -5.98 12.37
N PRO A 221 16.73 -6.27 12.62
CA PRO A 221 17.48 -7.18 11.77
C PRO A 221 16.82 -8.56 11.78
N ARG A 222 16.79 -9.25 10.63
CA ARG A 222 16.37 -10.65 10.58
C ARG A 222 17.30 -11.45 11.50
N THR A 223 16.77 -12.02 12.57
CA THR A 223 17.44 -13.13 13.23
C THR A 223 17.48 -14.27 12.22
N LEU A 224 18.69 -14.68 11.83
CA LEU A 224 18.90 -15.89 11.05
C LEU A 224 18.63 -17.09 11.97
N GLU A 225 17.37 -17.36 12.28
CA GLU A 225 16.99 -18.59 12.98
C GLU A 225 16.33 -19.55 11.99
N ALA A 226 17.13 -20.56 11.64
CA ALA A 226 16.83 -21.86 11.04
C ALA A 226 16.14 -21.89 9.66
N ALA A 227 16.97 -22.18 8.64
CA ALA A 227 16.56 -22.99 7.50
C ALA A 227 16.45 -24.47 7.91
#